data_AF-A0A673GSX1-F1
#
_entry.id   AF-A0A673GSX1-F1
#
_cell.length_a   1.000
_cell.length_b   1.000
_cell.length_c   1.000
_cell.angle_alpha   90.00
_cell.angle_beta   90.00
_cell.angle_gamma   90.00
#
_symmetry.space_group_name_H-M   'P 1'
#
loop_
_entity.id
_entity.type
_entity.pdbx_description
1 polymer ?
#
loop_
_entity_poly.entity_id
_entity_poly.type
_entity_poly.pdbx_seq_one_letter_code
_entity_poly.pdbx_strand_id
1 'polypeptide(L)'
;MEGLSEFTEYLSESVEIPSPFDMLEPPNSGGFLKLSKPCCYIFPGGRGDSALFAVNGFNMLINGGSDRKSCFWKLVRHLDRVDSVLLTHIGDDNLPGINSMLRRKIAELEEEQSQGSTANSDWTKNMISPDIGVMFVNMPQNLENLETNYRIRKNAEEACLTLEYLNKLSLKPEPLHRNIGNTVEPIILFQKMGVGKLEMYVLNPAENSKELQYFLKEWTGSDKDKSPILLPNEKESELPISYLSSISSLIKL
;
A
#
# COMPACT_ATOMS: atom_id res chain seq x y z
N MET A 1 1.76 25.02 -33.66
CA MET A 1 1.87 24.89 -32.19
C MET A 1 0.64 25.44 -31.47
N GLU A 2 -0.09 26.42 -32.03
CA GLU A 2 -1.34 26.96 -31.45
C GLU A 2 -2.43 25.90 -31.20
N GLY A 3 -2.74 25.05 -32.19
CA GLY A 3 -3.79 24.03 -32.02
C GLY A 3 -3.55 22.98 -30.92
N LEU A 4 -2.29 22.73 -30.52
CA LEU A 4 -1.99 21.85 -29.36
C LEU A 4 -2.25 22.59 -28.04
N SER A 5 -1.97 23.89 -28.01
CA SER A 5 -2.26 24.75 -26.86
C SER A 5 -3.77 24.88 -26.65
N GLU A 6 -4.51 25.21 -27.71
CA GLU A 6 -5.98 25.32 -27.67
C GLU A 6 -6.64 24.00 -27.25
N PHE A 7 -6.13 22.86 -27.75
CA PHE A 7 -6.63 21.55 -27.34
C PHE A 7 -6.32 21.23 -25.87
N THR A 8 -5.13 21.57 -25.38
CA THR A 8 -4.75 21.35 -23.99
C THR A 8 -5.55 22.24 -23.05
N GLU A 9 -5.79 23.49 -23.44
CA GLU A 9 -6.62 24.45 -22.71
C GLU A 9 -8.08 23.97 -22.65
N TYR A 10 -8.65 23.56 -23.79
CA TYR A 10 -9.98 22.95 -23.84
C TYR A 10 -10.10 21.72 -22.95
N LEU A 11 -9.10 20.83 -22.95
CA LEU A 11 -9.07 19.67 -22.04
C LEU A 11 -8.98 20.10 -20.58
N SER A 12 -8.17 21.12 -20.26
CA SER A 12 -8.04 21.61 -18.89
C SER A 12 -9.33 22.23 -18.35
N GLU A 13 -10.13 22.84 -19.22
CA GLU A 13 -11.46 23.38 -18.87
C GLU A 13 -12.53 22.28 -18.79
N SER A 14 -12.36 21.18 -19.52
CA SER A 14 -13.35 20.09 -19.60
C SER A 14 -13.10 18.93 -18.65
N VAL A 15 -11.87 18.76 -18.14
CA VAL A 15 -11.45 17.64 -17.30
C VAL A 15 -11.32 18.09 -15.85
N GLU A 16 -12.32 17.75 -15.04
CA GLU A 16 -12.20 17.86 -13.58
C GLU A 16 -11.40 16.68 -13.03
N ILE A 17 -10.23 16.97 -12.46
CA ILE A 17 -9.44 15.97 -11.72
C ILE A 17 -10.01 15.91 -10.30
N PRO A 18 -10.56 14.77 -9.85
CA PRO A 18 -11.13 14.67 -8.51
C PRO A 18 -10.09 14.97 -7.44
N SER A 19 -10.50 15.76 -6.45
CA SER A 19 -9.67 16.06 -5.29
C SER A 19 -9.41 14.77 -4.47
N PRO A 20 -8.27 14.64 -3.74
CA PRO A 20 -8.08 13.53 -2.80
C PRO A 20 -9.22 13.41 -1.77
N PHE A 21 -9.86 14.53 -1.44
CA PHE A 21 -11.00 14.66 -0.52
C PHE A 21 -12.29 14.06 -1.12
N ASP A 22 -12.52 14.28 -2.43
CA ASP A 22 -13.67 13.72 -3.15
C ASP A 22 -13.48 12.23 -3.45
N MET A 23 -12.22 11.84 -3.72
CA MET A 23 -11.86 10.45 -3.97
C MET A 23 -12.10 9.59 -2.72
N LEU A 24 -11.72 10.11 -1.56
CA LEU A 24 -11.80 9.43 -0.26
C LEU A 24 -12.59 10.32 0.72
N GLU A 25 -13.91 10.22 0.61
CA GLU A 25 -14.88 11.02 1.36
C GLU A 25 -14.79 10.86 2.90
N PRO A 26 -15.00 11.95 3.67
CA PRO A 26 -15.07 11.89 5.13
C PRO A 26 -16.28 11.08 5.62
N PRO A 27 -16.26 10.58 6.87
CA PRO A 27 -17.38 9.85 7.43
C PRO A 27 -18.61 10.74 7.68
N ASN A 28 -19.80 10.21 7.40
CA ASN A 28 -21.08 10.88 7.68
C ASN A 28 -21.41 10.99 9.18
N SER A 29 -20.67 10.28 10.03
CA SER A 29 -20.84 10.26 11.48
C SER A 29 -19.48 10.39 12.17
N GLY A 30 -19.40 11.27 13.17
CA GLY A 30 -18.19 11.43 13.97
C GLY A 30 -17.91 10.25 14.89
N GLY A 31 -16.63 10.05 15.24
CA GLY A 31 -16.18 9.07 16.22
C GLY A 31 -15.37 7.93 15.62
N PHE A 32 -14.43 7.43 16.44
CA PHE A 32 -13.55 6.33 16.07
C PHE A 32 -14.16 4.97 16.42
N LEU A 33 -13.98 4.01 15.51
CA LEU A 33 -14.34 2.62 15.68
C LEU A 33 -13.25 1.91 16.51
N LYS A 34 -13.65 1.30 17.62
CA LYS A 34 -12.76 0.47 18.45
C LYS A 34 -13.01 -1.01 18.20
N LEU A 35 -12.04 -1.67 17.55
CA LEU A 35 -12.06 -3.11 17.30
C LEU A 35 -11.52 -3.86 18.53
N SER A 36 -12.42 -4.47 19.31
CA SER A 36 -12.10 -5.10 20.59
C SER A 36 -12.00 -6.63 20.54
N LYS A 37 -12.62 -7.25 19.53
CA LYS A 37 -12.58 -8.70 19.30
C LYS A 37 -11.71 -9.01 18.09
N PRO A 38 -11.00 -10.14 18.06
CA PRO A 38 -10.33 -10.61 16.86
C PRO A 38 -11.32 -10.69 15.69
N CYS A 39 -11.03 -10.00 14.60
CA CYS A 39 -11.87 -9.98 13.40
C CYS A 39 -11.03 -9.80 12.13
N CYS A 40 -11.60 -10.25 11.01
CA CYS A 40 -11.06 -10.04 9.67
C CYS A 40 -12.17 -9.44 8.81
N TYR A 41 -11.94 -8.23 8.30
CA TYR A 41 -12.81 -7.61 7.31
C TYR A 41 -12.21 -7.85 5.93
N ILE A 42 -13.03 -8.30 4.98
CA ILE A 42 -12.63 -8.50 3.59
C ILE A 42 -13.34 -7.46 2.75
N PHE A 43 -12.56 -6.74 1.94
CA PHE A 43 -13.03 -5.67 1.07
C PHE A 43 -12.84 -6.12 -0.39
N PRO A 44 -13.89 -6.66 -1.04
CA PRO A 44 -13.79 -7.10 -2.42
C PRO A 44 -13.53 -5.89 -3.33
N GLY A 45 -12.40 -5.89 -4.04
CA GLY A 45 -11.96 -4.78 -4.89
C GLY A 45 -12.20 -5.02 -6.39
N GLY A 46 -12.81 -6.15 -6.74
CA GLY A 46 -12.94 -6.60 -8.13
C GLY A 46 -11.61 -7.20 -8.62
N ARG A 47 -10.68 -6.34 -9.04
CA ARG A 47 -9.31 -6.76 -9.36
C ARG A 47 -8.41 -6.44 -8.17
N GLY A 48 -8.04 -7.48 -7.43
CA GLY A 48 -7.28 -7.39 -6.20
C GLY A 48 -8.14 -6.98 -5.00
N ASP A 49 -8.10 -7.81 -3.96
CA ASP A 49 -8.85 -7.60 -2.73
C ASP A 49 -7.98 -6.98 -1.65
N SER A 50 -8.63 -6.35 -0.67
CA SER A 50 -7.99 -5.86 0.55
C SER A 50 -8.64 -6.53 1.77
N ALA A 51 -7.90 -6.63 2.86
CA ALA A 51 -8.44 -7.10 4.13
C ALA A 51 -7.89 -6.28 5.30
N LEU A 52 -8.69 -6.13 6.37
CA LEU A 52 -8.22 -5.60 7.64
C LEU A 52 -8.32 -6.69 8.70
N PHE A 53 -7.18 -7.13 9.20
CA PHE A 53 -7.09 -7.98 10.38
C PHE A 53 -7.00 -7.09 11.63
N ALA A 54 -7.79 -7.36 12.65
CA ALA A 54 -7.69 -6.63 13.91
C ALA A 54 -7.82 -7.55 15.11
N VAL A 55 -7.06 -7.24 16.15
CA VAL A 55 -7.18 -7.75 17.50
C VAL A 55 -7.27 -6.56 18.46
N ASN A 56 -7.57 -6.81 19.74
CA ASN A 56 -7.67 -5.72 20.72
C ASN A 56 -6.36 -4.92 20.84
N GLY A 57 -6.34 -3.72 20.30
CA GLY A 57 -5.19 -2.81 20.34
C GLY A 57 -4.17 -2.98 19.22
N PHE A 58 -4.47 -3.77 18.18
CA PHE A 58 -3.63 -3.85 16.98
C PHE A 58 -4.46 -4.14 15.73
N ASN A 59 -4.16 -3.47 14.63
CA ASN A 59 -4.75 -3.76 13.32
C ASN A 59 -3.73 -3.73 12.18
N MET A 60 -3.96 -4.57 11.18
CA MET A 60 -3.14 -4.72 10.00
C MET A 60 -4.00 -4.66 8.76
N LEU A 61 -3.76 -3.66 7.91
CA LEU A 61 -4.34 -3.56 6.57
C LEU A 61 -3.49 -4.39 5.61
N ILE A 62 -4.11 -5.28 4.85
CA ILE A 62 -3.46 -6.16 3.89
C ILE A 62 -3.96 -5.76 2.51
N ASN A 63 -3.04 -5.30 1.65
CA ASN A 63 -3.31 -4.80 0.31
C ASN A 63 -4.34 -3.65 0.24
N GLY A 64 -4.50 -3.03 -0.93
CA GLY A 64 -5.39 -1.88 -1.14
C GLY A 64 -6.38 -1.98 -2.29
N GLY A 65 -6.28 -3.01 -3.14
CA GLY A 65 -7.14 -3.16 -4.32
C GLY A 65 -6.79 -2.24 -5.50
N SER A 66 -7.37 -2.52 -6.67
CA SER A 66 -7.14 -1.76 -7.91
C SER A 66 -7.86 -0.40 -7.98
N ASP A 67 -8.90 -0.18 -7.18
CA ASP A 67 -9.72 1.03 -7.26
C ASP A 67 -9.12 2.16 -6.41
N ARG A 68 -8.96 3.35 -7.01
CA ARG A 68 -8.51 4.56 -6.32
C ARG A 68 -9.50 5.04 -5.26
N LYS A 69 -10.76 4.60 -5.27
CA LYS A 69 -11.71 4.84 -4.18
C LYS A 69 -11.45 3.99 -2.94
N SER A 70 -10.47 3.08 -3.00
CA SER A 70 -9.99 2.24 -1.90
C SER A 70 -11.13 1.47 -1.22
N CYS A 71 -11.32 0.20 -1.58
CA CYS A 71 -12.45 -0.60 -1.10
C CYS A 71 -12.57 -0.69 0.45
N PHE A 72 -11.45 -0.52 1.16
CA PHE A 72 -11.35 -0.51 2.62
C PHE A 72 -11.71 0.85 3.28
N TRP A 73 -11.76 1.94 2.52
CA TRP A 73 -11.82 3.30 3.05
C TRP A 73 -13.00 3.55 3.97
N LYS A 74 -14.18 3.02 3.61
CA LYS A 74 -15.42 3.17 4.39
C LYS A 74 -15.27 2.71 5.84
N LEU A 75 -14.38 1.76 6.12
CA LEU A 75 -14.09 1.29 7.47
C LEU A 75 -12.86 2.00 8.06
N VAL A 76 -11.78 2.10 7.27
CA VAL A 76 -10.49 2.61 7.74
C VAL A 76 -10.55 4.10 8.12
N ARG A 77 -11.41 4.91 7.49
CA ARG A 77 -11.64 6.33 7.86
C ARG A 77 -12.25 6.53 9.26
N HIS A 78 -12.69 5.45 9.91
CA HIS A 78 -13.15 5.46 11.30
C HIS A 78 -12.08 4.96 12.27
N LEU A 79 -10.89 4.60 11.79
CA LEU A 79 -9.78 4.22 12.65
C LEU A 79 -8.93 5.45 12.93
N ASP A 80 -8.49 5.59 14.18
CA ASP A 80 -7.49 6.59 14.55
C ASP A 80 -6.12 6.24 13.96
N ARG A 81 -5.83 4.93 13.88
CA ARG A 81 -4.55 4.40 13.40
C ARG A 81 -4.72 3.06 12.73
N VAL A 82 -3.97 2.85 11.66
CA VAL A 82 -3.60 1.57 11.07
C VAL A 82 -2.21 1.20 11.57
N ASP A 83 -2.12 0.24 12.48
CA ASP A 83 -0.85 -0.08 13.16
C ASP A 83 0.19 -0.66 12.20
N SER A 84 -0.27 -1.41 11.20
CA SER A 84 0.58 -1.89 10.11
C SER A 84 -0.18 -2.00 8.80
N VAL A 85 0.55 -1.83 7.71
CA VAL A 85 0.10 -2.11 6.34
C VAL A 85 1.02 -3.18 5.77
N LEU A 86 0.48 -4.23 5.18
CA LEU A 86 1.23 -5.27 4.50
C LEU A 86 0.80 -5.31 3.04
N LEU A 87 1.76 -5.08 2.14
CA LEU A 87 1.57 -5.29 0.72
C LEU A 87 2.22 -6.61 0.33
N THR A 88 1.42 -7.55 -0.16
CA THR A 88 1.96 -8.86 -0.54
C THR A 88 2.86 -8.75 -1.75
N HIS A 89 2.54 -7.86 -2.69
CA HIS A 89 3.28 -7.66 -3.93
C HIS A 89 3.06 -6.25 -4.49
N ILE A 90 3.87 -5.87 -5.47
CA ILE A 90 3.76 -4.63 -6.24
C ILE A 90 2.92 -4.90 -7.50
N GLY A 91 1.77 -4.25 -7.60
CA GLY A 91 0.82 -4.48 -8.68
C GLY A 91 -0.27 -3.42 -8.79
N ASP A 92 -0.82 -3.26 -10.00
CA ASP A 92 -1.93 -2.36 -10.32
C ASP A 92 -3.29 -2.84 -9.79
N ASP A 93 -3.31 -4.01 -9.14
CA ASP A 93 -4.41 -4.60 -8.39
C ASP A 93 -4.31 -4.34 -6.88
N ASN A 94 -3.28 -3.64 -6.42
CA ASN A 94 -3.03 -3.40 -5.01
C ASN A 94 -2.71 -1.93 -4.70
N LEU A 95 -1.72 -1.39 -5.41
CA LEU A 95 -1.15 -0.07 -5.12
C LEU A 95 -2.10 1.11 -5.31
N PRO A 96 -3.02 1.13 -6.31
CA PRO A 96 -3.88 2.29 -6.50
C PRO A 96 -4.69 2.67 -5.26
N GLY A 97 -5.26 1.70 -4.54
CA GLY A 97 -6.02 1.97 -3.32
C GLY A 97 -5.16 2.43 -2.15
N ILE A 98 -3.92 1.95 -2.03
CA ILE A 98 -2.95 2.43 -1.02
C ILE A 98 -2.50 3.85 -1.35
N ASN A 99 -2.14 4.09 -2.61
CA ASN A 99 -1.69 5.39 -3.10
C ASN A 99 -2.74 6.48 -2.88
N SER A 100 -4.02 6.18 -3.09
CA SER A 100 -5.10 7.11 -2.75
C SER A 100 -5.15 7.46 -1.27
N MET A 101 -4.97 6.49 -0.37
CA MET A 101 -4.94 6.74 1.08
C MET A 101 -3.72 7.56 1.50
N LEU A 102 -2.54 7.26 0.95
CA LEU A 102 -1.32 8.03 1.24
C LEU A 102 -1.42 9.46 0.70
N ARG A 103 -1.89 9.63 -0.55
CA ARG A 103 -2.12 10.94 -1.17
C ARG A 103 -3.13 11.77 -0.39
N ARG A 104 -4.20 11.13 0.10
CA ARG A 104 -5.20 11.74 0.98
C ARG A 104 -4.56 12.29 2.25
N LYS A 105 -3.72 11.49 2.92
CA LYS A 105 -3.01 11.91 4.13
C LYS A 105 -2.04 13.07 3.89
N ILE A 106 -1.31 13.05 2.77
CA ILE A 106 -0.43 14.17 2.37
C ILE A 106 -1.25 15.45 2.19
N ALA A 107 -2.39 15.38 1.51
CA ALA A 107 -3.26 16.53 1.29
C ALA A 107 -3.83 17.10 2.61
N GLU A 108 -4.13 16.24 3.60
CA GLU A 108 -4.52 16.67 4.95
C GLU A 108 -3.39 17.44 5.65
N LEU A 109 -2.14 16.97 5.57
CA LEU A 109 -0.97 17.67 6.13
C LEU A 109 -0.68 19.00 5.41
N GLU A 110 -0.84 19.05 4.09
CA GLU A 110 -0.67 20.27 3.30
C GLU A 110 -1.76 21.32 3.63
N GLU A 111 -3.01 20.89 3.81
CA GLU A 111 -4.08 21.77 4.31
C GLU A 111 -3.74 22.28 5.71
N GLU A 112 -3.33 21.42 6.65
CA GLU A 112 -2.98 21.81 8.02
C GLU A 112 -1.86 22.86 8.07
N GLN A 113 -0.81 22.71 7.25
CA GLN A 113 0.31 23.65 7.18
C GLN A 113 -0.05 24.99 6.52
N SER A 114 -0.98 24.97 5.56
CA SER A 114 -1.41 26.16 4.82
C SER A 114 -2.35 27.05 5.62
N GLN A 115 -3.00 26.53 6.67
CA GLN A 115 -3.94 27.27 7.50
C GLN A 115 -3.24 28.10 8.58
N GLY A 116 -2.63 29.21 8.17
CA GLY A 116 -2.27 30.30 9.08
C GLY A 116 -3.50 31.09 9.55
N SER A 117 -3.86 30.99 10.83
CA SER A 117 -4.69 31.95 11.60
C SER A 117 -6.13 32.30 11.15
N THR A 118 -6.69 31.70 10.09
CA THR A 118 -8.13 31.88 9.75
C THR A 118 -8.90 30.57 9.89
N ALA A 119 -9.63 30.46 11.01
CA ALA A 119 -10.47 29.30 11.34
C ALA A 119 -11.70 29.22 10.41
N ASN A 120 -11.62 28.39 9.36
CA ASN A 120 -12.81 27.88 8.68
C ASN A 120 -13.10 26.47 9.19
N SER A 121 -14.23 26.21 9.82
CA SER A 121 -14.47 24.95 10.56
C SER A 121 -14.48 23.68 9.70
N ASP A 122 -14.61 23.81 8.37
CA ASP A 122 -14.82 22.67 7.48
C ASP A 122 -13.57 21.83 7.20
N TRP A 123 -12.36 22.38 7.30
CA TRP A 123 -11.12 21.59 7.08
C TRP A 123 -10.92 20.52 8.16
N THR A 124 -11.41 20.73 9.38
CA THR A 124 -11.30 19.72 10.45
C THR A 124 -12.08 18.45 10.13
N LYS A 125 -13.11 18.52 9.27
CA LYS A 125 -13.84 17.34 8.78
C LYS A 125 -12.98 16.48 7.85
N ASN A 126 -11.93 17.07 7.30
CA ASN A 126 -11.04 16.41 6.38
C ASN A 126 -9.91 15.66 7.09
N MET A 127 -9.58 16.00 8.35
CA MET A 127 -8.52 15.38 9.14
C MET A 127 -8.95 14.01 9.67
N ILE A 128 -9.13 13.05 8.76
CA ILE A 128 -9.78 11.76 9.03
C ILE A 128 -8.97 10.57 8.50
N SER A 129 -7.89 10.81 7.76
CA SER A 129 -6.98 9.73 7.42
C SER A 129 -6.33 9.17 8.69
N PRO A 130 -6.24 7.85 8.84
CA PRO A 130 -5.64 7.26 10.04
C PRO A 130 -4.14 7.53 10.10
N ASP A 131 -3.59 7.44 11.30
CA ASP A 131 -2.15 7.25 11.45
C ASP A 131 -1.68 5.93 10.85
N ILE A 132 -0.50 5.94 10.23
CA ILE A 132 0.07 4.77 9.58
C ILE A 132 1.31 4.41 10.38
N GLY A 133 1.31 3.21 10.96
CA GLY A 133 2.45 2.69 11.70
C GLY A 133 3.54 2.18 10.76
N VAL A 134 3.65 0.86 10.65
CA VAL A 134 4.70 0.22 9.83
C VAL A 134 4.14 -0.22 8.49
N MET A 135 4.86 0.02 7.40
CA MET A 135 4.47 -0.46 6.08
C MET A 135 5.43 -1.55 5.59
N PHE A 136 4.97 -2.80 5.61
CA PHE A 136 5.70 -3.95 5.12
C PHE A 136 5.51 -4.10 3.61
N VAL A 137 6.59 -3.92 2.85
CA VAL A 137 6.58 -4.04 1.39
C VAL A 137 8.02 -4.26 0.89
N ASN A 138 8.19 -5.21 -0.04
CA ASN A 138 9.42 -5.33 -0.81
C ASN A 138 9.38 -4.29 -1.93
N MET A 139 10.23 -3.26 -1.84
CA MET A 139 10.32 -2.19 -2.85
C MET A 139 11.60 -2.32 -3.68
N PRO A 140 11.51 -2.28 -5.03
CA PRO A 140 12.68 -2.22 -5.90
C PRO A 140 13.51 -0.95 -5.66
N GLN A 141 14.84 -1.09 -5.71
CA GLN A 141 15.79 -0.01 -5.44
C GLN A 141 16.04 0.87 -6.67
N ASN A 142 15.77 0.35 -7.86
CA ASN A 142 15.96 1.02 -9.14
C ASN A 142 14.76 1.89 -9.56
N LEU A 143 13.74 2.07 -8.70
CA LEU A 143 12.53 2.84 -9.03
C LEU A 143 12.85 4.30 -9.42
N GLU A 144 13.85 4.91 -8.79
CA GLU A 144 14.27 6.30 -9.07
C GLU A 144 14.87 6.47 -10.47
N ASN A 145 15.37 5.38 -11.08
CA ASN A 145 16.06 5.40 -12.38
C ASN A 145 15.13 5.01 -13.54
N LEU A 146 13.84 4.77 -13.29
CA LEU A 146 12.91 4.35 -14.34
C LEU A 146 12.50 5.54 -15.20
N GLU A 147 12.91 5.53 -16.47
CA GLU A 147 12.41 6.48 -17.47
C GLU A 147 10.88 6.44 -17.53
N THR A 148 10.24 7.60 -17.49
CA THR A 148 8.79 7.76 -17.43
C THR A 148 8.16 7.50 -18.80
N ASN A 149 8.14 6.23 -19.21
CA ASN A 149 7.41 5.78 -20.39
C ASN A 149 5.99 5.37 -19.96
N TYR A 150 5.14 6.39 -19.76
CA TYR A 150 3.79 6.33 -19.17
C TYR A 150 2.81 5.34 -19.82
N ARG A 151 3.12 4.79 -21.00
CA ARG A 151 2.16 3.97 -21.76
C ARG A 151 2.28 2.45 -21.55
N ILE A 152 3.33 1.96 -20.87
CA ILE A 152 3.65 0.51 -20.87
C ILE A 152 3.83 -0.09 -19.46
N ARG A 153 4.07 0.70 -18.40
CA ARG A 153 4.52 0.18 -17.09
C ARG A 153 3.69 0.66 -15.89
N LYS A 154 2.38 0.40 -15.91
CA LYS A 154 1.44 0.83 -14.85
C LYS A 154 1.88 0.40 -13.43
N ASN A 155 2.41 -0.82 -13.28
CA ASN A 155 2.90 -1.31 -11.98
C ASN A 155 4.09 -0.50 -11.44
N ALA A 156 5.04 -0.16 -12.32
CA ALA A 156 6.20 0.64 -11.95
C ALA A 156 5.80 2.06 -11.55
N GLU A 157 4.88 2.66 -12.31
CA GLU A 157 4.36 4.00 -12.00
C GLU A 157 3.70 4.06 -10.62
N GLU A 158 2.79 3.12 -10.32
CA GLU A 158 2.15 3.06 -9.00
C GLU A 158 3.18 2.79 -7.88
N ALA A 159 4.24 2.00 -8.15
CA ALA A 159 5.32 1.77 -7.19
C ALA A 159 6.15 3.04 -6.94
N CYS A 160 6.49 3.80 -7.99
CA CYS A 160 7.17 5.08 -7.85
C CYS A 160 6.34 6.08 -7.04
N LEU A 161 5.03 6.19 -7.33
CA LEU A 161 4.11 7.03 -6.54
C LEU A 161 4.07 6.59 -5.08
N THR A 162 4.02 5.28 -4.82
CA THR A 162 4.04 4.75 -3.45
C THR A 162 5.30 5.23 -2.72
N LEU A 163 6.48 5.08 -3.34
CA LEU A 163 7.74 5.50 -2.75
C LEU A 163 7.80 7.01 -2.50
N GLU A 164 7.35 7.81 -3.47
CA GLU A 164 7.26 9.28 -3.33
C GLU A 164 6.38 9.68 -2.14
N TYR A 165 5.21 9.06 -2.01
CA TYR A 165 4.28 9.36 -0.93
C TYR A 165 4.82 8.92 0.43
N LEU A 166 5.48 7.77 0.50
CA LEU A 166 6.15 7.32 1.72
C LEU A 166 7.25 8.29 2.15
N ASN A 167 8.07 8.78 1.21
CA ASN A 167 9.09 9.78 1.49
C ASN A 167 8.47 11.09 2.01
N LYS A 168 7.39 11.59 1.39
CA LYS A 168 6.67 12.79 1.85
C LYS A 168 6.09 12.63 3.26
N LEU A 169 5.64 11.43 3.61
CA LEU A 169 5.10 11.11 4.93
C LEU A 169 6.19 10.69 5.95
N SER A 170 7.46 10.69 5.56
CA SER A 170 8.58 10.19 6.39
C SER A 170 8.37 8.74 6.87
N LEU A 171 7.70 7.91 6.07
CA LEU A 171 7.48 6.50 6.32
C LEU A 171 8.51 5.68 5.54
N LYS A 172 9.21 4.77 6.22
CA LYS A 172 10.16 3.86 5.58
C LYS A 172 9.46 2.53 5.24
N PRO A 173 9.57 2.03 3.99
CA PRO A 173 9.11 0.68 3.68
C PRO A 173 10.00 -0.34 4.40
N GLU A 174 9.38 -1.25 5.14
CA GLU A 174 10.05 -2.37 5.80
C GLU A 174 10.02 -3.60 4.89
N PRO A 175 11.18 -4.16 4.49
CA PRO A 175 11.24 -5.35 3.66
C PRO A 175 10.55 -6.55 4.31
N LEU A 176 9.91 -7.38 3.49
CA LEU A 176 9.18 -8.56 3.94
C LEU A 176 9.78 -9.80 3.28
N HIS A 177 10.87 -10.31 3.85
CA HIS A 177 11.51 -11.54 3.42
C HIS A 177 11.90 -12.41 4.61
N ARG A 178 12.01 -13.71 4.37
CA ARG A 178 12.47 -14.69 5.34
C ARG A 178 13.99 -14.64 5.46
N ASN A 179 14.48 -14.46 6.69
CA ASN A 179 15.91 -14.47 7.02
C ASN A 179 16.59 -15.80 6.68
N ILE A 180 17.91 -15.75 6.51
CA ILE A 180 18.75 -16.91 6.21
C ILE A 180 18.90 -17.78 7.46
N GLY A 181 18.25 -18.94 7.48
CA GLY A 181 18.35 -19.91 8.57
C GLY A 181 17.37 -21.08 8.44
N ASN A 182 17.60 -22.14 9.22
CA ASN A 182 16.69 -23.29 9.31
C ASN A 182 15.45 -22.96 10.18
N THR A 183 15.52 -21.91 10.98
CA THR A 183 14.45 -21.44 11.86
C THR A 183 13.88 -20.13 11.32
N VAL A 184 12.54 -20.03 11.27
CA VAL A 184 11.85 -18.79 10.87
C VAL A 184 11.67 -17.93 12.11
N GLU A 185 12.42 -16.84 12.21
CA GLU A 185 12.29 -15.87 13.30
C GLU A 185 11.05 -14.99 13.08
N PRO A 186 10.21 -14.79 14.11
CA PRO A 186 9.04 -13.93 14.00
C PRO A 186 9.36 -12.45 14.11
N ILE A 187 8.61 -11.64 13.39
CA ILE A 187 8.46 -10.21 13.64
C ILE A 187 7.37 -10.03 14.71
N ILE A 188 7.71 -9.42 15.84
CA ILE A 188 6.74 -9.11 16.89
C ILE A 188 5.96 -7.86 16.47
N LEU A 189 4.70 -8.04 16.10
CA LEU A 189 3.82 -6.95 15.65
C LEU A 189 3.20 -6.18 16.82
N PHE A 190 2.84 -6.90 17.88
CA PHE A 190 2.17 -6.34 19.04
C PHE A 190 2.44 -7.20 20.27
N GLN A 191 2.62 -6.57 21.43
CA GLN A 191 2.76 -7.27 22.71
C GLN A 191 2.01 -6.52 23.80
N LYS A 192 1.20 -7.24 24.57
CA LYS A 192 0.50 -6.71 25.73
C LYS A 192 0.83 -7.55 26.96
N MET A 193 1.42 -6.89 27.96
CA MET A 193 1.81 -7.52 29.22
C MET A 193 0.61 -8.25 29.86
N GLY A 194 0.82 -9.52 30.20
CA GLY A 194 -0.21 -10.38 30.80
C GLY A 194 -1.32 -10.87 29.86
N VAL A 195 -1.29 -10.49 28.56
CA VAL A 195 -2.29 -10.93 27.56
C VAL A 195 -1.66 -11.79 26.46
N GLY A 196 -0.44 -11.47 26.03
CA GLY A 196 0.26 -12.22 24.99
C GLY A 196 0.92 -11.32 23.95
N LYS A 197 1.34 -11.94 22.84
CA LYS A 197 1.96 -11.25 21.70
C LYS A 197 1.39 -11.75 20.37
N LEU A 198 1.39 -10.87 19.38
CA LEU A 198 1.10 -11.18 17.99
C LEU A 198 2.41 -11.21 17.22
N GLU A 199 2.68 -12.35 16.60
CA GLU A 199 3.89 -12.62 15.83
C GLU A 199 3.56 -12.86 14.37
N MET A 200 4.41 -12.35 13.49
CA MET A 200 4.36 -12.58 12.05
C MET A 200 5.58 -13.35 11.59
N TYR A 201 5.36 -14.52 11.00
CA TYR A 201 6.40 -15.37 10.44
C TYR A 201 6.41 -15.22 8.92
N VAL A 202 7.47 -14.62 8.36
CA VAL A 202 7.61 -14.49 6.91
C VAL A 202 8.08 -15.82 6.33
N LEU A 203 7.28 -16.40 5.44
CA LEU A 203 7.52 -17.70 4.83
C LEU A 203 8.20 -17.57 3.46
N ASN A 204 7.81 -16.54 2.71
CA ASN A 204 8.29 -16.24 1.36
C ASN A 204 8.26 -14.72 1.12
N PRO A 205 9.12 -14.15 0.26
CA PRO A 205 10.32 -14.74 -0.35
C PRO A 205 11.46 -14.97 0.64
N ALA A 206 12.40 -15.85 0.29
CA ALA A 206 13.67 -15.95 1.03
C ALA A 206 14.61 -14.81 0.63
N GLU A 207 15.33 -14.23 1.58
CA GLU A 207 16.23 -13.08 1.38
C GLU A 207 17.24 -13.28 0.24
N ASN A 208 17.77 -14.50 0.11
CA ASN A 208 18.77 -14.87 -0.90
C ASN A 208 18.18 -15.53 -2.15
N SER A 209 16.86 -15.51 -2.33
CA SER A 209 16.22 -16.03 -3.55
C SER A 209 16.63 -15.20 -4.77
N LYS A 210 16.88 -15.87 -5.90
CA LYS A 210 17.29 -15.19 -7.14
C LYS A 210 16.19 -14.25 -7.63
N GLU A 211 14.94 -14.65 -7.42
CA GLU A 211 13.73 -13.95 -7.80
C GLU A 211 13.60 -12.64 -7.01
N LEU A 212 13.80 -12.68 -5.68
CA LEU A 212 13.77 -11.46 -4.87
C LEU A 212 14.94 -10.53 -5.22
N GLN A 213 16.14 -11.07 -5.40
CA GLN A 213 17.30 -10.24 -5.75
C GLN A 213 17.14 -9.57 -7.11
N TYR A 214 16.58 -10.29 -8.09
CA TYR A 214 16.23 -9.73 -9.39
C TYR A 214 15.15 -8.67 -9.26
N PHE A 215 14.07 -8.96 -8.50
CA PHE A 215 13.00 -8.02 -8.25
C PHE A 215 13.50 -6.71 -7.63
N LEU A 216 14.38 -6.80 -6.63
CA LEU A 216 14.87 -5.61 -5.91
C LEU A 216 15.83 -4.75 -6.74
N LYS A 217 16.57 -5.32 -7.70
CA LYS A 217 17.66 -4.63 -8.40
C LYS A 217 17.36 -4.30 -9.86
N GLU A 218 16.70 -5.22 -10.56
CA GLU A 218 16.61 -5.21 -12.02
C GLU A 218 15.18 -5.08 -12.54
N TRP A 219 14.16 -5.16 -11.67
CA TRP A 219 12.76 -5.13 -12.10
C TRP A 219 12.40 -3.82 -12.79
N THR A 220 11.70 -3.92 -13.91
CA THR A 220 11.32 -2.76 -14.74
C THR A 220 9.82 -2.52 -14.77
N GLY A 221 9.02 -3.39 -14.16
CA GLY A 221 7.56 -3.34 -14.20
C GLY A 221 6.96 -3.76 -15.54
N SER A 222 7.71 -4.53 -16.31
CA SER A 222 7.30 -5.07 -17.61
C SER A 222 6.93 -6.56 -17.48
N ASP A 223 5.94 -7.03 -18.24
CA ASP A 223 5.59 -8.47 -18.33
C ASP A 223 6.72 -9.34 -18.91
N LYS A 224 7.77 -8.71 -19.44
CA LYS A 224 9.00 -9.38 -19.88
C LYS A 224 9.92 -9.76 -18.71
N ASP A 225 9.73 -9.15 -17.55
CA ASP A 225 10.50 -9.47 -16.34
C ASP A 225 9.99 -10.81 -15.80
N LYS A 226 10.69 -11.89 -16.13
CA LYS A 226 10.30 -13.26 -15.78
C LYS A 226 11.41 -13.99 -15.03
N SER A 227 11.02 -14.85 -14.08
CA SER A 227 11.90 -15.82 -13.44
C SER A 227 11.58 -17.23 -13.89
N PRO A 228 12.60 -18.08 -14.12
CA PRO A 228 12.39 -19.51 -14.25
C PRO A 228 11.91 -20.10 -12.92
N ILE A 229 10.93 -20.98 -12.98
CA ILE A 229 10.41 -21.76 -11.86
C ILE A 229 10.46 -23.25 -12.21
N LEU A 230 10.77 -24.09 -11.23
CA LEU A 230 10.68 -25.53 -11.36
C LEU A 230 9.30 -26.00 -10.92
N LEU A 231 8.56 -26.59 -11.84
CA LEU A 231 7.26 -27.20 -11.54
C LEU A 231 7.45 -28.56 -10.84
N PRO A 232 6.42 -29.08 -10.14
CA PRO A 232 6.48 -30.38 -9.46
C PRO A 232 6.79 -31.58 -10.37
N ASN A 233 6.62 -31.41 -11.68
CA ASN A 233 6.96 -32.40 -12.71
C ASN A 233 8.38 -32.21 -13.27
N GLU A 234 9.24 -31.46 -12.57
CA GLU A 234 10.63 -31.13 -12.93
C GLU A 234 10.77 -30.37 -14.26
N LYS A 235 9.68 -29.82 -14.81
CA LYS A 235 9.74 -28.93 -15.97
C LYS A 235 10.00 -27.50 -15.53
N GLU A 236 10.90 -26.83 -16.22
CA GLU A 236 11.08 -25.39 -16.08
C GLU A 236 9.94 -24.65 -16.79
N SER A 237 9.37 -23.67 -16.11
CA SER A 237 8.40 -22.71 -16.64
C SER A 237 8.86 -21.29 -16.31
N GLU A 238 8.36 -20.28 -17.00
CA GLU A 238 8.65 -18.89 -16.67
C GLU A 238 7.42 -18.24 -16.05
N LEU A 239 7.57 -17.65 -14.87
CA LEU A 239 6.55 -16.80 -14.26
C LEU A 239 7.00 -15.34 -14.27
N PRO A 240 6.11 -14.39 -14.57
CA PRO A 240 6.35 -12.97 -14.34
C PRO A 240 6.80 -12.71 -12.91
N ILE A 241 7.88 -11.93 -12.75
CA ILE A 241 8.40 -11.49 -11.46
C ILE A 241 7.36 -10.66 -10.69
N SER A 242 6.42 -10.02 -11.39
CA SER A 242 5.28 -9.32 -10.79
C SER A 242 4.39 -10.20 -9.92
N TYR A 243 4.44 -11.53 -10.07
CA TYR A 243 3.73 -12.48 -9.21
C TYR A 243 4.51 -12.88 -7.94
N LEU A 244 5.74 -12.39 -7.77
CA LEU A 244 6.50 -12.61 -6.54
C LEU A 244 5.74 -12.00 -5.36
N SER A 245 5.20 -12.87 -4.52
CA SER A 245 4.37 -12.48 -3.39
C SER A 245 5.02 -12.83 -2.07
N SER A 246 4.92 -11.90 -1.15
CA SER A 246 5.29 -12.06 0.25
C SER A 246 4.18 -12.84 0.96
N ILE A 247 4.54 -13.95 1.59
CA ILE A 247 3.63 -14.85 2.28
C ILE A 247 4.05 -14.90 3.74
N SER A 248 3.12 -14.65 4.66
CA SER A 248 3.38 -14.66 6.09
C SER A 248 2.29 -15.39 6.86
N SER A 249 2.64 -15.93 8.02
CA SER A 249 1.69 -16.49 8.99
C SER A 249 1.59 -15.59 10.21
N LEU A 250 0.36 -15.33 10.67
CA LEU A 250 0.09 -14.58 11.90
C LEU A 250 -0.26 -15.56 13.02
N ILE A 251 0.52 -15.53 14.10
CA ILE A 251 0.31 -16.38 15.28
C ILE A 251 0.12 -15.50 16.50
N LYS A 252 -0.97 -15.74 17.23
CA LYS A 252 -1.22 -15.13 18.53
C LYS A 252 -0.86 -16.12 19.63
N LEU A 253 0.11 -15.73 20.47
CA LEU A 253 0.60 -16.50 21.63
C LEU A 253 0.16 -15.86 22.94
#